data_AF-A0AB74MXM1-F1
#
_entry.id   AF-A0AB74MXM1-F1
#
_cell.length_a   1.000
_cell.length_b   1.000
_cell.length_c   1.000
_cell.angle_alpha   90.00
_cell.angle_beta   90.00
_cell.angle_gamma   90.00
#
_symmetry.space_group_name_H-M   'P 1'
#
loop_
_entity.id
_entity.type
_entity.pdbx_description
1 polymer ?
#
loop_
_entity_poly.entity_id
_entity_poly.type
_entity_poly.pdbx_seq_one_letter_code
_entity_poly.pdbx_strand_id
1 'polypeptide(L)' 'MLYLIVGAGQESSQCNNATYILNNNWQQLSQLTKAEILDGNLHHARVIHRVNWAAEILKYLP' A
#
# COMPACT_ATOMS: atom_id res chain seq x y z
N MET A 1 6.73 12.08 -1.08
CA MET A 1 6.09 10.88 -0.55
C MET A 1 5.09 10.40 -1.58
N LEU A 2 5.37 9.31 -2.29
CA LEU A 2 4.43 8.75 -3.28
C LEU A 2 3.57 7.69 -2.59
N TYR A 3 2.25 7.89 -2.59
CA TYR A 3 1.28 6.92 -2.09
C TYR A 3 0.77 6.10 -3.27
N LEU A 4 1.27 4.89 -3.45
CA LEU A 4 0.74 3.93 -4.43
C LEU A 4 1.07 2.54 -3.90
N ILE A 5 0.15 1.57 -3.82
CA ILE A 5 -0.76 1.12 -4.88
C ILE A 5 -2.16 0.80 -4.31
N VAL A 6 -3.21 1.29 -4.98
CA VAL A 6 -4.62 0.91 -4.74
C VAL A 6 -5.08 0.00 -5.87
N GLY A 7 -5.70 -1.12 -5.51
CA GLY A 7 -6.51 -1.95 -6.43
C GLY A 7 -5.97 -3.37 -6.63
N ALA A 8 -6.84 -4.36 -6.36
CA ALA A 8 -6.63 -5.73 -6.79
C ALA A 8 -6.45 -5.78 -8.31
N GLY A 9 -5.47 -6.57 -8.78
CA GLY A 9 -5.54 -7.08 -10.14
C GLY A 9 -6.88 -7.80 -10.32
N GLN A 10 -7.40 -7.74 -11.54
CA GLN A 10 -8.73 -8.11 -12.05
C GLN A 10 -9.29 -9.52 -11.70
N GLU A 11 -8.83 -10.24 -10.67
CA GLU A 11 -9.11 -11.66 -10.49
C GLU A 11 -9.91 -12.03 -9.23
N SER A 12 -10.22 -11.11 -8.32
CA SER A 12 -11.01 -11.48 -7.14
C SER A 12 -11.89 -10.36 -6.63
N SER A 13 -13.15 -10.42 -7.06
CA SER A 13 -14.30 -10.08 -6.23
C SER A 13 -14.07 -10.60 -4.80
N GLN A 14 -14.20 -9.72 -3.80
CA GLN A 14 -14.19 -10.04 -2.35
C GLN A 14 -12.79 -10.27 -1.73
N CYS A 15 -12.22 -9.23 -1.11
CA CYS A 15 -11.64 -9.23 0.26
C CYS A 15 -10.53 -8.17 0.44
N ASN A 16 -10.89 -7.02 1.03
CA ASN A 16 -10.00 -6.05 1.68
C ASN A 16 -8.94 -5.34 0.80
N ASN A 17 -9.40 -4.41 -0.06
CA ASN A 17 -8.52 -3.36 -0.59
C ASN A 17 -7.72 -2.72 0.56
N ALA A 18 -6.42 -2.52 0.37
CA ALA A 18 -5.54 -1.89 1.34
C ALA A 18 -4.54 -1.00 0.62
N THR A 19 -4.18 0.12 1.25
CA THR A 19 -3.12 1.02 0.82
C THR A 19 -1.82 0.61 1.50
N TYR A 20 -0.78 0.44 0.71
CA TYR A 20 0.57 0.17 1.21
C TYR A 20 1.36 1.46 1.23
N ILE A 21 1.90 1.79 2.39
CA ILE A 21 2.73 2.98 2.59
C ILE A 21 4.18 2.57 2.43
N LEU A 22 4.91 3.27 1.57
CA LEU A 22 6.33 3.07 1.32
C LEU A 22 7.11 4.17 2.02
N ASN A 23 8.26 3.82 2.61
CA ASN A 23 9.15 4.78 3.29
C ASN A 23 10.11 5.44 2.27
N ASN A 24 11.20 6.08 2.73
CA ASN A 24 12.22 6.75 1.90
C ASN A 24 12.75 5.95 0.70
N ASN A 25 12.66 4.62 0.73
CA ASN A 25 13.07 3.75 -0.37
C ASN A 25 12.03 3.66 -1.51
N TRP A 26 10.97 4.48 -1.48
CA TRP A 26 9.88 4.45 -2.44
C TRP A 26 10.34 4.49 -3.90
N GLN A 27 11.42 5.21 -4.23
CA GLN A 27 11.93 5.27 -5.61
C GLN A 27 12.39 3.90 -6.09
N GLN A 28 13.11 3.15 -5.24
CA GLN A 28 13.57 1.81 -5.56
C GLN A 28 12.40 0.82 -5.56
N LEU A 29 11.54 0.91 -4.54
CA LEU A 29 10.39 0.02 -4.41
C LEU A 29 9.33 0.24 -5.51
N SER A 30 9.23 1.45 -6.07
CA SER A 30 8.31 1.74 -7.19
C SER A 30 8.64 0.99 -8.47
N GLN A 31 9.86 0.46 -8.59
CA GLN A 31 10.28 -0.35 -9.74
C GLN A 31 9.90 -1.83 -9.59
N LEU A 32 9.53 -2.25 -8.38
CA LEU A 32 9.18 -3.63 -8.07
C LEU A 32 7.69 -3.90 -8.34
N THR A 33 7.38 -5.15 -8.65
CA THR A 33 5.99 -5.59 -8.75
C THR A 33 5.34 -5.62 -7.37
N LYS A 34 4.00 -5.52 -7.34
CA LYS A 34 3.23 -5.69 -6.10
C LYS A 34 3.56 -7.00 -5.39
N ALA A 35 3.74 -8.09 -6.13
CA ALA A 35 4.08 -9.39 -5.55
C ALA A 35 5.43 -9.33 -4.82
N GLU A 36 6.46 -8.76 -5.44
CA GLU A 36 7.79 -8.61 -4.83
C GLU A 36 7.77 -7.73 -3.57
N ILE A 37 7.01 -6.63 -3.59
CA ILE A 37 6.88 -5.74 -2.42
C ILE A 37 6.17 -6.46 -1.25
N LEU A 38 5.16 -7.29 -1.55
CA LEU A 38 4.40 -8.02 -0.54
C LEU A 38 5.16 -9.24 -0.02
N ASP A 39 5.77 -10.01 -0.91
CA ASP A 39 6.57 -11.20 -0.59
C ASP A 39 7.80 -10.82 0.23
N GLY A 40 8.50 -9.75 -0.19
CA GLY A 40 9.63 -9.20 0.54
C GLY A 40 9.27 -8.38 1.78
N ASN A 41 7.98 -8.21 2.09
CA ASN A 41 7.49 -7.38 3.20
C ASN A 41 8.12 -5.97 3.23
N LEU A 42 8.28 -5.38 2.04
CA LEU A 42 9.01 -4.12 1.82
C LEU A 42 8.15 -2.88 2.06
N HIS A 43 6.89 -3.06 2.44
CA HIS A 43 5.97 -1.98 2.78
C HIS A 43 6.17 -1.56 4.23
N HIS A 44 6.09 -0.25 4.48
CA HIS A 44 6.22 0.29 5.83
C HIS A 44 4.94 0.09 6.65
N ALA A 45 3.78 0.29 6.03
CA ALA A 45 2.48 0.07 6.66
C ALA A 45 1.46 -0.42 5.65
N ARG A 46 0.47 -1.17 6.14
CA ARG A 46 -0.69 -1.63 5.38
C ARG A 46 -1.96 -1.08 6.01
N VAL A 47 -2.61 -0.15 5.32
CA VAL A 47 -3.85 0.47 5.77
C VAL A 47 -5.03 -0.14 5.03
N ILE A 48 -5.87 -0.89 5.72
CA ILE A 48 -7.06 -1.52 5.12
C ILE A 48 -8.09 -0.43 4.78
N HIS A 49 -8.69 -0.51 3.59
CA HIS A 49 -9.70 0.41 3.11
C HIS A 49 -11.02 0.19 3.86
N ARG A 50 -11.14 0.85 5.02
CA ARG A 50 -12.33 0.91 5.88
C ARG A 50 -12.82 2.37 5.97
N VAL A 51 -13.93 2.60 6.66
CA VAL A 51 -14.50 3.96 6.88
C VAL A 51 -13.45 4.96 7.40
N ASN A 52 -12.53 4.52 8.26
CA ASN A 52 -11.50 5.39 8.84
C ASN A 52 -10.18 5.42 8.04
N TRP A 53 -10.13 4.83 6.84
CA TRP A 53 -8.92 4.72 6.03
C TRP A 53 -8.18 6.05 5.84
N ALA A 54 -8.91 7.12 5.52
CA ALA A 54 -8.32 8.43 5.32
C ALA A 54 -7.64 8.93 6.60
N ALA A 55 -8.31 8.78 7.75
CA ALA A 55 -7.76 9.14 9.05
C ALA A 55 -6.55 8.29 9.44
N GLU A 56 -6.55 7.00 9.09
CA GLU A 56 -5.39 6.13 9.32
C GLU A 56 -4.20 6.53 8.46
N ILE A 57 -4.40 6.90 7.19
CA ILE A 57 -3.33 7.40 6.31
C ILE A 57 -2.74 8.70 6.86
N LEU A 58 -3.56 9.61 7.40
CA LEU A 58 -3.09 10.87 7.97
C LEU A 58 -2.05 10.68 9.09
N LYS A 59 -2.03 9.54 9.78
CA LYS A 59 -1.02 9.23 10.82
C LYS A 59 0.39 9.03 10.26
N TYR A 60 0.51 8.74 8.97
CA TYR A 60 1.78 8.50 8.29
C TYR A 60 2.21 9.68 7.41
N LEU A 61 1.39 10.74 7.37
CA LEU A 61 1.73 12.02 6.77
C LEU A 61 2.49 12.86 7.80
N PRO A 62 3.60 13.51 7.42
CA PRO A 62 4.30 14.47 8.29
C PRO A 62 3.48 15.73 8.53
#